data_AF-A0A2M7VRN1-F1
#
_entry.id   AF-A0A2M7VRN1-F1
#
_cell.length_a   1.000
_cell.length_b   1.000
_cell.length_c   1.000
_cell.angle_alpha   90.00
_cell.angle_beta   90.00
_cell.angle_gamma   90.00
#
_symmetry.space_group_name_H-M   'P 1'
#
loop_
_entity.id
_entity.type
_entity.pdbx_description
1 polymer ?
#
loop_
_entity_poly.entity_id
_entity_poly.type
_entity_poly.pdbx_seq_one_letter_code
_entity_poly.pdbx_strand_id
1 'polypeptide(L)'
;MLTFYAYTVLGIDADSFALKGGDVFYKQAENVINLSQQSGYLGWNKIDGNGSRFELNENLLSPVYVEYRNAMYQYHREGLDIMYTSSEAGKSTIANAILRLKKIYDTRPDAFILRVFTDAKADEIVTIFSEGPTFDVTSLKDVLLKISPYNNSKWKNIKN
;
A
#
# COMPACT_ATOMS: atom_id res chain seq x y z
N MET A 1 1.05 5.52 -22.65
CA MET A 1 0.81 5.96 -21.26
C MET A 1 -0.11 5.05 -20.45
N LEU A 2 -0.92 4.18 -21.06
CA LEU A 2 -1.62 3.10 -20.35
C LEU A 2 -0.66 1.98 -19.89
N THR A 3 0.40 1.74 -20.65
CA THR A 3 1.43 0.71 -20.38
C THR A 3 2.08 0.84 -19.00
N PHE A 4 2.32 2.06 -18.52
CA PHE A 4 2.81 2.30 -17.16
C PHE A 4 1.89 1.68 -16.12
N TYR A 5 0.59 2.01 -16.18
CA TYR A 5 -0.40 1.51 -15.23
C TYR A 5 -0.57 0.00 -15.32
N ALA A 6 -0.53 -0.57 -16.53
CA ALA A 6 -0.57 -2.02 -16.69
C ALA A 6 0.59 -2.70 -15.93
N TYR A 7 1.83 -2.22 -16.10
CA TYR A 7 2.98 -2.75 -15.37
C TYR A 7 2.90 -2.50 -13.86
N THR A 8 2.42 -1.33 -13.42
CA THR A 8 2.23 -1.06 -12.00
C THR A 8 1.22 -2.00 -11.36
N VAL A 9 0.08 -2.25 -12.02
CA VAL A 9 -0.94 -3.19 -11.54
C VAL A 9 -0.40 -4.63 -11.50
N LEU A 10 0.30 -5.07 -12.55
CA LEU A 10 0.93 -6.39 -12.58
C LEU A 10 2.00 -6.54 -11.48
N GLY A 11 2.74 -5.47 -11.18
CA GLY A 11 3.71 -5.47 -10.10
C GLY A 11 3.07 -5.63 -8.73
N ILE A 12 1.99 -4.89 -8.48
CA ILE A 12 1.22 -4.96 -7.22
C ILE A 12 0.59 -6.34 -7.06
N ASP A 13 0.01 -6.88 -8.13
CA ASP A 13 -0.57 -8.23 -8.15
C ASP A 13 0.50 -9.28 -7.82
N ALA A 14 1.64 -9.26 -8.52
CA ALA A 14 2.72 -10.20 -8.27
C ALA A 14 3.30 -10.10 -6.85
N ASP A 15 3.40 -8.90 -6.28
CA ASP A 15 3.80 -8.70 -4.88
C ASP A 15 2.79 -9.28 -3.87
N SER A 16 1.51 -9.33 -4.24
CA SER A 16 0.47 -9.92 -3.40
C SER A 16 0.56 -11.44 -3.34
N PHE A 17 1.13 -12.10 -4.37
CA PHE A 17 1.28 -13.56 -4.43
C PHE A 17 2.67 -14.05 -4.04
N ALA A 18 3.71 -13.23 -4.20
CA ALA A 18 5.08 -13.58 -3.86
C ALA A 18 5.86 -12.36 -3.36
N LEU A 19 6.66 -12.55 -2.31
CA LEU A 19 7.47 -11.46 -1.77
C LEU A 19 8.42 -10.92 -2.84
N LYS A 20 8.25 -9.64 -3.17
CA LYS A 20 8.95 -8.92 -4.24
C LYS A 20 8.74 -9.47 -5.66
N GLY A 21 7.67 -10.22 -5.90
CA GLY A 21 7.30 -10.74 -7.22
C GLY A 21 7.13 -9.65 -8.29
N GLY A 22 6.80 -8.42 -7.87
CA GLY A 22 6.58 -7.27 -8.74
C GLY A 22 7.81 -6.65 -9.40
N ASP A 23 9.03 -7.04 -9.02
CA ASP A 23 10.28 -6.37 -9.45
C ASP A 23 10.41 -6.22 -10.96
N VAL A 24 10.09 -7.30 -11.69
CA VAL A 24 10.19 -7.31 -13.15
C VAL A 24 9.25 -6.28 -13.75
N PHE A 25 8.03 -6.18 -13.24
CA PHE A 25 7.01 -5.26 -13.75
C PHE A 25 7.32 -3.81 -13.39
N TYR A 26 7.73 -3.50 -12.17
CA TYR A 26 8.11 -2.14 -11.80
C TYR A 26 9.33 -1.63 -12.59
N LYS A 27 10.29 -2.51 -12.93
CA LYS A 27 11.38 -2.15 -13.85
C LYS A 27 10.89 -1.86 -15.27
N GLN A 28 9.88 -2.59 -15.76
CA GLN A 28 9.24 -2.25 -17.04
C GLN A 28 8.46 -0.92 -16.95
N ALA A 29 7.80 -0.65 -15.83
CA ALA A 29 7.16 0.64 -15.58
C ALA A 29 8.18 1.79 -15.54
N GLU A 30 9.36 1.57 -14.94
CA GLU A 30 10.48 2.51 -14.96
C GLU A 30 10.96 2.82 -16.38
N ASN A 31 11.08 1.80 -17.24
CA ASN A 31 11.41 2.00 -18.65
C ASN A 31 10.38 2.90 -19.35
N VAL A 32 9.09 2.68 -19.11
CA VAL A 32 8.02 3.53 -19.64
C VAL A 32 8.16 4.96 -19.14
N ILE A 33 8.46 5.16 -17.84
CA ILE A 33 8.69 6.49 -17.27
C ILE A 33 9.84 7.20 -17.99
N ASN A 34 10.99 6.53 -18.15
CA ASN A 34 12.18 7.10 -18.76
C ASN A 34 11.93 7.55 -20.22
N LEU A 35 11.18 6.75 -20.99
CA LEU A 35 10.78 7.13 -22.35
C LEU A 35 9.78 8.31 -22.36
N SER A 36 8.97 8.44 -21.31
CA SER A 36 7.91 9.45 -21.23
C SER A 36 8.40 10.82 -20.79
N GLN A 37 9.60 10.94 -20.21
CA GLN A 37 10.17 12.22 -19.76
C GLN A 37 10.31 13.25 -20.91
N GLN A 38 10.61 12.78 -22.12
CA GLN A 38 10.74 13.63 -23.32
C GLN A 38 9.40 14.19 -23.82
N SER A 39 8.27 13.67 -23.34
CA SER A 39 6.94 14.10 -23.80
C SER A 39 6.54 15.50 -23.33
N GLY A 40 7.22 16.06 -22.32
CA GLY A 40 6.90 17.36 -21.72
C GLY A 40 5.62 17.36 -20.87
N TYR A 41 4.92 16.24 -20.75
CA TYR A 41 3.76 16.12 -19.86
C TYR A 41 4.18 15.94 -18.40
N LEU A 42 3.39 16.53 -17.49
CA LEU A 42 3.62 16.43 -16.05
C LEU A 42 3.36 15.02 -15.51
N GLY A 43 4.14 14.66 -14.49
CA GLY A 43 4.06 13.44 -13.71
C GLY A 43 5.01 12.34 -14.15
N TRP A 44 5.86 12.57 -15.16
CA TRP A 44 6.85 11.62 -15.68
C TRP A 44 8.27 11.95 -15.23
N ASN A 45 8.50 13.19 -14.79
CA ASN A 45 9.80 13.66 -14.32
C ASN A 45 9.83 13.75 -12.79
N LYS A 46 11.03 13.61 -12.24
CA LYS A 46 11.29 13.78 -10.81
C LYS A 46 10.87 15.17 -10.28
N ILE A 47 11.01 16.20 -11.11
CA ILE A 47 10.71 17.58 -10.74
C ILE A 47 9.22 17.92 -10.74
N ASP A 48 8.36 17.02 -11.25
CA ASP A 48 6.92 17.27 -11.38
C ASP A 48 6.18 17.22 -10.04
N GLY A 49 6.90 16.93 -8.95
CA GLY A 49 6.40 17.00 -7.58
C GLY A 49 5.75 15.71 -7.07
N ASN A 50 5.10 15.86 -5.92
CA ASN A 50 4.53 14.74 -5.17
C ASN A 50 3.28 14.19 -5.84
N GLY A 51 3.03 12.89 -5.70
CA GLY A 51 1.90 12.20 -6.32
C GLY A 51 2.10 11.84 -7.79
N SER A 52 3.31 11.98 -8.32
CA SER A 52 3.62 11.72 -9.73
C SER A 52 3.77 10.21 -10.02
N ARG A 53 3.69 9.84 -11.30
CA ARG A 53 3.96 8.45 -11.74
C ARG A 53 5.42 8.09 -11.50
N PHE A 54 6.31 9.07 -11.68
CA PHE A 54 7.71 8.97 -11.32
C PHE A 54 7.88 8.61 -9.83
N GLU A 55 7.31 9.41 -8.92
CA GLU A 55 7.44 9.17 -7.47
C GLU A 55 6.82 7.82 -7.06
N LEU A 56 5.67 7.45 -7.63
CA LEU A 56 5.06 6.14 -7.35
C LEU A 56 6.03 4.99 -7.65
N ASN A 57 6.61 4.99 -8.85
CA ASN A 57 7.51 3.93 -9.26
C ASN A 57 8.83 3.94 -8.50
N GLU A 58 9.38 5.14 -8.23
CA GLU A 58 10.56 5.29 -7.37
C GLU A 58 10.30 4.68 -5.99
N ASN A 59 9.14 4.99 -5.38
CA ASN A 59 8.78 4.45 -4.08
C ASN A 59 8.62 2.93 -4.09
N LEU A 60 8.06 2.35 -5.16
CA LEU A 60 7.88 0.89 -5.29
C LEU A 60 9.20 0.13 -5.42
N LEU A 61 10.21 0.72 -6.07
CA LEU A 61 11.53 0.11 -6.26
C LEU A 61 12.50 0.41 -5.11
N SER A 62 12.29 1.50 -4.39
CA SER A 62 13.24 1.98 -3.39
C SER A 62 13.26 1.09 -2.13
N PRO A 63 14.45 0.68 -1.67
CA PRO A 63 14.61 -0.12 -0.46
C PRO A 63 14.16 0.64 0.80
N VAL A 64 14.05 1.97 0.75
CA VAL A 64 13.51 2.80 1.84
C VAL A 64 12.07 2.40 2.17
N TYR A 65 11.30 1.98 1.16
CA TYR A 65 9.89 1.60 1.30
C TYR A 65 9.68 0.09 1.28
N VAL A 66 10.71 -0.71 1.58
CA VAL A 66 10.61 -2.19 1.55
C VAL A 66 9.46 -2.72 2.43
N GLU A 67 9.16 -2.06 3.55
CA GLU A 67 8.07 -2.45 4.43
C GLU A 67 6.69 -2.31 3.77
N TYR A 68 6.55 -1.50 2.71
CA TYR A 68 5.31 -1.41 1.94
C TYR A 68 5.04 -2.73 1.22
N ARG A 69 6.04 -3.27 0.52
CA ARG A 69 5.89 -4.53 -0.22
C ARG A 69 5.77 -5.72 0.70
N ASN A 70 6.48 -5.70 1.85
CA ASN A 70 6.28 -6.67 2.91
C ASN A 70 4.82 -6.62 3.43
N ALA A 71 4.30 -5.42 3.73
CA ALA A 71 2.93 -5.24 4.17
C ALA A 71 1.92 -5.72 3.11
N MET A 72 2.13 -5.42 1.83
CA MET A 72 1.25 -5.88 0.74
C MET A 72 1.18 -7.40 0.65
N TYR A 73 2.34 -8.09 0.71
CA TYR A 73 2.39 -9.55 0.71
C TYR A 73 1.67 -10.13 1.93
N GLN A 74 1.98 -9.66 3.14
CA GLN A 74 1.35 -10.16 4.37
C GLN A 74 -0.15 -9.90 4.41
N TYR A 75 -0.57 -8.70 3.98
CA TYR A 75 -1.96 -8.29 3.98
C TYR A 75 -2.81 -9.20 3.08
N HIS A 76 -2.35 -9.49 1.86
CA HIS A 76 -3.12 -10.28 0.90
C HIS A 76 -2.93 -11.79 1.13
N ARG A 77 -1.68 -12.29 1.04
CA ARG A 77 -1.41 -13.73 1.05
C ARG A 77 -1.50 -14.38 2.42
N GLU A 78 -1.05 -13.68 3.46
CA GLU A 78 -1.02 -14.23 4.82
C GLU A 78 -2.23 -13.76 5.65
N GLY A 79 -2.99 -12.79 5.15
CA GLY A 79 -4.12 -12.16 5.82
C GLY A 79 -5.44 -12.52 5.15
N LEU A 80 -5.76 -11.87 4.03
CA LEU A 80 -7.03 -12.08 3.32
C LEU A 80 -7.22 -13.54 2.92
N ASP A 81 -6.19 -14.16 2.35
CA ASP A 81 -6.23 -15.56 1.90
C ASP A 81 -6.46 -16.55 3.04
N ILE A 82 -6.20 -16.21 4.31
CA ILE A 82 -6.47 -17.13 5.44
C ILE A 82 -7.81 -16.85 6.12
N MET A 83 -8.48 -15.73 5.81
CA MET A 83 -9.74 -15.35 6.46
C MET A 83 -10.86 -16.37 6.23
N TYR A 84 -10.82 -17.12 5.11
CA TYR A 84 -11.80 -18.19 4.86
C TYR A 84 -11.66 -19.36 5.85
N THR A 85 -10.46 -19.58 6.39
CA THR A 85 -10.18 -20.64 7.36
C THR A 85 -10.33 -20.11 8.79
N SER A 86 -9.77 -18.93 9.08
CA SER A 86 -9.85 -18.28 10.38
C SER A 86 -9.84 -16.77 10.24
N SER A 87 -11.00 -16.16 10.50
CA SER A 87 -11.15 -14.71 10.47
C SER A 87 -10.31 -14.01 11.54
N GLU A 88 -10.18 -14.60 12.74
CA GLU A 88 -9.36 -14.03 13.82
C GLU A 88 -7.87 -13.99 13.44
N ALA A 89 -7.34 -15.10 12.92
CA ALA A 89 -5.95 -15.16 12.47
C ALA A 89 -5.71 -14.19 11.30
N GLY A 90 -6.62 -14.15 10.32
CA GLY A 90 -6.54 -13.21 9.20
C GLY A 90 -6.53 -11.75 9.64
N LYS A 91 -7.45 -11.36 10.54
CA LYS A 91 -7.47 -10.01 11.14
C LYS A 91 -6.18 -9.66 11.85
N SER A 92 -5.63 -10.58 12.63
CA SER A 92 -4.34 -10.39 13.32
C SER A 92 -3.20 -10.14 12.33
N THR A 93 -3.10 -10.96 11.27
CA THR A 93 -2.08 -10.78 10.23
C THR A 93 -2.24 -9.46 9.48
N ILE A 94 -3.47 -9.10 9.11
CA ILE A 94 -3.78 -7.83 8.44
C ILE A 94 -3.43 -6.63 9.33
N ALA A 95 -3.78 -6.68 10.61
CA ALA A 95 -3.42 -5.64 11.57
C ALA A 95 -1.89 -5.48 11.65
N ASN A 96 -1.16 -6.59 11.76
CA ASN A 96 0.31 -6.57 11.77
C ASN A 96 0.90 -5.99 10.49
N ALA A 97 0.34 -6.30 9.32
CA ALA A 97 0.76 -5.71 8.05
C ALA A 97 0.59 -4.18 8.05
N ILE A 98 -0.53 -3.68 8.58
CA ILE A 98 -0.78 -2.23 8.71
C ILE A 98 0.18 -1.60 9.73
N LEU A 99 0.44 -2.24 10.87
CA LEU A 99 1.39 -1.75 11.87
C LEU A 99 2.82 -1.61 11.30
N ARG A 100 3.23 -2.47 10.36
CA ARG A 100 4.53 -2.35 9.67
C ARG A 100 4.66 -1.06 8.88
N LEU A 101 3.58 -0.55 8.30
CA LEU A 101 3.58 0.70 7.55
C LEU A 101 3.98 1.90 8.42
N LYS A 102 3.79 1.80 9.75
CA LYS A 102 4.28 2.80 10.69
C LYS A 102 5.80 3.03 10.57
N LYS A 103 6.59 2.00 10.24
CA LYS A 103 8.05 2.16 10.05
C LYS A 103 8.39 3.10 8.90
N ILE A 104 7.59 3.10 7.83
CA ILE A 104 7.73 4.07 6.74
C ILE A 104 7.36 5.45 7.25
N TYR A 105 6.24 5.59 7.94
CA TYR A 105 5.81 6.88 8.48
C TYR A 105 6.84 7.49 9.45
N ASP A 106 7.43 6.68 10.33
CA ASP A 106 8.42 7.13 11.31
C ASP A 106 9.69 7.68 10.66
N THR A 107 10.01 7.22 9.44
CA THR A 107 11.20 7.66 8.69
C THR A 107 10.89 8.71 7.63
N ARG A 108 9.71 8.64 7.03
CA ARG A 108 9.21 9.51 5.97
C ARG A 108 7.73 9.82 6.23
N PRO A 109 7.43 10.79 7.13
CA PRO A 109 6.09 11.34 7.24
C PRO A 109 5.64 11.82 5.85
N ASP A 110 4.38 11.63 5.51
CA ASP A 110 3.78 12.00 4.21
C ASP A 110 4.30 11.24 2.98
N ALA A 111 4.94 10.08 3.16
CA ALA A 111 5.34 9.23 2.04
C ALA A 111 4.14 8.91 1.14
N PHE A 112 4.24 9.24 -0.16
CA PHE A 112 3.14 9.07 -1.11
C PHE A 112 2.62 7.61 -1.16
N ILE A 113 3.51 6.63 -0.99
CA ILE A 113 3.13 5.21 -0.99
C ILE A 113 2.19 4.82 0.16
N LEU A 114 2.26 5.52 1.31
CA LEU A 114 1.33 5.31 2.42
C LEU A 114 -0.07 5.79 2.05
N ARG A 115 -0.16 6.95 1.40
CA ARG A 115 -1.43 7.48 0.89
C ARG A 115 -2.04 6.53 -0.14
N VAL A 116 -1.22 6.04 -1.09
CA VAL A 116 -1.66 5.05 -2.10
C VAL A 116 -2.23 3.81 -1.43
N PHE A 117 -1.56 3.26 -0.41
CA PHE A 117 -2.09 2.14 0.36
C PHE A 117 -3.44 2.46 0.99
N THR A 118 -3.49 3.55 1.79
CA THR A 118 -4.68 3.82 2.60
C THR A 118 -5.86 4.28 1.77
N ASP A 119 -5.65 5.05 0.72
CA ASP A 119 -6.75 5.47 -0.16
C ASP A 119 -7.34 4.27 -0.91
N ALA A 120 -6.50 3.29 -1.30
CA ALA A 120 -6.95 2.07 -1.95
C ALA A 120 -7.62 1.07 -1.00
N LYS A 121 -7.17 0.99 0.26
CA LYS A 121 -7.57 -0.06 1.21
C LYS A 121 -8.51 0.40 2.33
N ALA A 122 -8.79 1.69 2.46
CA ALA A 122 -9.54 2.20 3.62
C ALA A 122 -10.91 1.55 3.81
N ASP A 123 -11.70 1.41 2.74
CA ASP A 123 -13.04 0.82 2.87
C ASP A 123 -12.96 -0.67 3.23
N GLU A 124 -12.02 -1.40 2.63
CA GLU A 124 -11.76 -2.81 2.92
C GLU A 124 -11.33 -3.01 4.40
N ILE A 125 -10.42 -2.17 4.90
CA ILE A 125 -9.98 -2.18 6.30
C ILE A 125 -11.17 -1.92 7.24
N VAL A 126 -12.02 -0.94 6.92
CA VAL A 126 -13.21 -0.66 7.74
C VAL A 126 -14.14 -1.87 7.76
N THR A 127 -14.40 -2.50 6.63
CA THR A 127 -15.25 -3.70 6.55
C THR A 127 -14.65 -4.85 7.37
N ILE A 128 -13.38 -5.19 7.15
CA ILE A 128 -12.69 -6.28 7.86
C ILE A 128 -12.76 -6.12 9.37
N PHE A 129 -12.51 -4.92 9.88
CA PHE A 129 -12.45 -4.69 11.32
C PHE A 129 -13.79 -4.27 11.94
N SER A 130 -14.85 -4.10 11.15
CA SER A 130 -16.22 -3.85 11.67
C SER A 130 -17.11 -5.08 11.68
N GLU A 131 -16.71 -6.15 10.99
CA GLU A 131 -17.50 -7.37 10.82
C GLU A 131 -16.79 -8.60 11.40
N GLY A 132 -17.51 -9.66 11.73
CA GLY A 132 -16.93 -10.90 12.25
C GLY A 132 -16.50 -10.81 13.73
N PRO A 133 -15.56 -11.65 14.19
CA PRO A 133 -15.19 -11.73 15.61
C PRO A 133 -14.53 -10.44 16.11
N THR A 134 -14.82 -10.08 17.37
CA THR A 134 -14.19 -8.95 18.08
C THR A 134 -12.67 -9.07 18.04
N PHE A 135 -12.00 -7.97 17.74
CA PHE A 135 -10.55 -7.87 17.65
C PHE A 135 -10.10 -6.58 18.35
N ASP A 136 -8.99 -6.60 19.08
CA ASP A 136 -8.45 -5.37 19.66
C ASP A 136 -7.85 -4.46 18.58
N VAL A 137 -8.65 -3.47 18.17
CA VAL A 137 -8.29 -2.51 17.13
C VAL A 137 -7.59 -1.26 17.67
N THR A 138 -7.24 -1.20 18.96
CA THR A 138 -6.68 0.01 19.59
C THR A 138 -5.38 0.45 18.88
N SER A 139 -4.38 -0.43 18.83
CA SER A 139 -3.10 -0.12 18.15
C SER A 139 -3.26 0.09 16.64
N LEU A 140 -4.20 -0.62 16.02
CA LEU A 140 -4.51 -0.46 14.60
C LEU A 140 -5.03 0.95 14.30
N LYS A 141 -6.05 1.40 15.05
CA LYS A 141 -6.64 2.74 14.90
C LYS A 141 -5.60 3.84 15.12
N ASP A 142 -4.75 3.69 16.13
CA ASP A 142 -3.67 4.64 16.41
C ASP A 142 -2.71 4.79 15.24
N VAL A 143 -2.35 3.68 14.57
CA VAL A 143 -1.48 3.73 13.39
C VAL A 143 -2.23 4.31 12.19
N LEU A 144 -3.46 3.89 11.92
CA LEU A 144 -4.27 4.42 10.81
C LEU A 144 -4.47 5.93 10.89
N LEU A 145 -4.72 6.46 12.09
CA LEU A 145 -4.85 7.90 12.33
C LEU A 145 -3.56 8.67 12.07
N LYS A 146 -2.39 8.06 12.33
CA LYS A 146 -1.08 8.66 12.05
C LYS A 146 -0.74 8.63 10.57
N ILE A 147 -0.82 7.46 9.94
CA ILE A 147 -0.38 7.28 8.55
C ILE A 147 -1.38 7.83 7.53
N SER A 148 -2.64 8.01 7.93
CA SER A 148 -3.70 8.48 7.04
C SER A 148 -4.76 9.31 7.78
N PRO A 149 -4.39 10.51 8.26
CA PRO A 149 -5.30 11.40 8.97
C PRO A 149 -6.48 11.84 8.10
N TYR A 150 -6.33 11.90 6.78
CA TYR A 150 -7.41 12.24 5.85
C TYR A 150 -8.55 11.23 5.82
N ASN A 151 -8.28 9.97 6.19
CA ASN A 151 -9.28 8.91 6.29
C ASN A 151 -9.86 8.76 7.71
N ASN A 152 -9.63 9.72 8.62
CA ASN A 152 -10.12 9.67 10.01
C ASN A 152 -11.64 9.42 10.12
N SER A 153 -12.46 10.00 9.23
CA SER A 153 -13.90 9.73 9.21
C SER A 153 -14.22 8.24 8.97
N LYS A 154 -13.41 7.54 8.17
CA LYS A 154 -13.52 6.10 7.93
C LYS A 154 -13.04 5.31 9.13
N TRP A 155 -11.90 5.67 9.73
CA TRP A 155 -11.33 4.97 10.90
C TRP A 155 -12.24 4.98 12.12
N LYS A 156 -13.07 6.02 12.28
CA LYS A 156 -14.11 6.08 13.32
C LYS A 156 -15.19 5.00 13.17
N ASN A 157 -15.41 4.48 11.96
CA ASN A 157 -16.41 3.45 11.72
C ASN A 157 -15.94 2.06 12.13
N ILE A 158 -14.64 1.86 12.38
CA ILE A 158 -14.11 0.59 12.90
C ILE A 158 -14.68 0.37 14.30
N LYS A 159 -15.40 -0.74 14.49
CA LYS A 159 -15.99 -1.13 15.78
C LYS A 159 -15.07 -2.11 16.51
N ASN A 160 -15.20 -2.17 17.84
CA ASN A 160 -14.57 -3.22 18.64
C ASN A 160 -15.52 -4.41 18.71
#